data_AF-A0A5B7C7F1-F1
#
_entry.id   AF-A0A5B7C7F1-F1
#
_cell.length_a   1.000
_cell.length_b   1.000
_cell.length_c   1.000
_cell.angle_alpha   90.00
_cell.angle_beta   90.00
_cell.angle_gamma   90.00
#
_symmetry.space_group_name_H-M   'P 1'
#
loop_
_entity.id
_entity.type
_entity.pdbx_description
1 polymer ?
#
loop_
_entity_poly.entity_id
_entity_poly.type
_entity_poly.pdbx_seq_one_letter_code
_entity_poly.pdbx_strand_id
1 'polypeptide(L)'
;RKQSVASVVAGTSTIPAYNLQGLTDDKCLSLFLKWAFRKGQEILNPKLIEIGEKIVSKCKGVPLAVRTLGCMLYSKSDEREWLSVRDNEIWKLEQKDNGIL
;
A
#
# COMPACT_ATOMS: atom_id res chain seq x y z
N ARG A 1 11.20 0.99 18.71
CA ARG A 1 10.73 -0.40 18.98
C ARG A 1 10.28 -0.97 17.63
N LYS A 2 10.88 -2.07 17.15
CA LYS A 2 10.49 -2.75 15.90
C LYS A 2 9.79 -4.05 16.29
N GLN A 3 8.49 -4.16 16.05
CA GLN A 3 7.73 -5.38 16.35
C GLN A 3 7.74 -6.31 15.13
N SER A 4 7.98 -7.58 15.42
CA SER A 4 8.17 -8.69 14.50
C SER A 4 6.82 -9.33 14.20
N VAL A 5 6.48 -9.49 12.92
CA VAL A 5 5.29 -10.24 12.49
C VAL A 5 5.67 -11.71 12.38
N ALA A 6 5.38 -12.51 13.41
CA ALA A 6 5.58 -13.96 13.38
C ALA A 6 4.22 -14.67 13.35
N SER A 7 4.00 -15.42 12.27
CA SER A 7 2.86 -16.31 12.08
C SER A 7 2.93 -17.49 13.05
N VAL A 8 1.82 -17.77 13.74
CA VAL A 8 1.68 -18.97 14.57
C VAL A 8 1.32 -20.14 13.65
N VAL A 9 2.31 -20.97 13.32
CA VAL A 9 2.07 -22.31 12.75
C VAL A 9 2.58 -23.32 13.75
N ALA A 10 1.65 -24.00 14.42
CA ALA A 10 1.92 -25.10 15.32
C ALA A 10 2.38 -26.31 14.48
N GLY A 11 3.69 -26.52 14.38
CA GLY A 11 4.27 -27.65 13.65
C GLY A 11 5.77 -27.46 13.42
N THR A 12 6.58 -27.76 14.44
CA THR A 12 7.99 -28.20 14.37
C THR A 12 8.87 -27.62 13.24
N SER A 13 9.18 -26.33 13.32
CA SER A 13 10.50 -25.72 13.02
C SER A 13 10.39 -24.22 13.29
N THR A 14 11.14 -23.69 14.25
CA THR A 14 11.25 -22.25 14.46
C THR A 14 12.00 -21.64 13.27
N ILE A 15 11.24 -21.20 12.26
CA ILE A 15 11.80 -20.37 11.17
C ILE A 15 12.31 -19.09 11.84
N PRO A 16 13.59 -18.73 11.68
CA PRO A 16 14.11 -17.48 12.20
C PRO A 16 13.25 -16.33 11.67
N ALA A 17 12.80 -15.44 12.56
CA ALA A 17 12.05 -14.26 12.15
C ALA A 17 12.96 -13.36 11.31
N TYR A 18 12.79 -13.40 9.99
CA TYR A 18 13.48 -12.50 9.07
C TYR A 18 12.80 -11.14 9.13
N ASN A 19 13.56 -10.10 9.50
CA ASN A 19 13.08 -8.73 9.48
C ASN A 19 13.06 -8.24 8.03
N LEU A 20 11.94 -8.44 7.35
CA LEU A 20 11.74 -7.94 5.99
C LEU A 20 11.63 -6.41 6.03
N GLN A 21 12.61 -5.74 5.44
CA GLN A 21 12.57 -4.30 5.28
C GLN A 21 11.47 -3.92 4.28
N GLY A 22 10.69 -2.89 4.60
CA GLY A 22 9.69 -2.34 3.70
C GLY A 22 10.30 -1.83 2.39
N LEU A 23 9.47 -1.73 1.35
CA LEU A 23 9.86 -1.12 0.08
C LEU A 23 10.12 0.38 0.24
N THR A 24 10.98 0.92 -0.63
CA THR A 24 11.15 2.37 -0.76
C THR A 24 9.91 2.99 -1.42
N ASP A 25 9.66 4.27 -1.16
CA ASP A 25 8.50 4.98 -1.70
C ASP A 25 8.43 4.93 -3.23
N ASP A 26 9.57 5.05 -3.93
CA ASP A 26 9.63 4.89 -5.40
C ASP A 26 9.17 3.51 -5.88
N LYS A 27 9.56 2.45 -5.16
CA LYS A 27 9.16 1.07 -5.47
C LYS A 27 7.68 0.86 -5.13
N CYS A 28 7.20 1.47 -4.05
CA CYS A 28 5.78 1.47 -3.70
C CYS A 28 4.96 2.18 -4.76
N LEU A 29 5.38 3.35 -5.23
CA LEU A 29 4.70 4.10 -6.28
C LEU A 29 4.62 3.29 -7.58
N SER A 30 5.75 2.73 -8.03
CA SER A 30 5.78 1.89 -9.23
C SER A 30 4.85 0.67 -9.10
N LEU A 31 4.86 -0.01 -7.95
CA LEU A 31 3.97 -1.12 -7.68
C LEU A 31 2.50 -0.68 -7.66
N PHE A 32 2.19 0.44 -7.01
CA PHE A 32 0.84 0.98 -6.91
C PHE A 32 0.27 1.32 -8.28
N LEU A 33 1.02 2.09 -9.10
CA LEU A 33 0.58 2.51 -10.43
C LEU A 33 0.33 1.32 -11.34
N LYS A 34 1.14 0.26 -11.24
CA LYS A 34 0.95 -1.01 -11.95
C LYS A 34 -0.42 -1.66 -11.65
N TRP A 35 -0.95 -1.50 -10.45
CA TRP A 35 -2.24 -2.07 -10.04
C TRP A 35 -3.40 -1.09 -10.12
N ALA A 36 -3.15 0.22 -10.11
CA ALA A 36 -4.18 1.27 -10.18
C ALA A 36 -4.57 1.63 -11.62
N PHE A 37 -3.65 1.53 -12.58
CA PHE A 37 -3.91 1.92 -13.97
C PHE A 37 -4.03 0.72 -14.91
N ARG A 38 -4.90 0.84 -15.91
CA ARG A 38 -4.75 0.03 -17.13
C ARG A 38 -3.49 0.47 -17.86
N LYS A 39 -2.79 -0.46 -18.51
CA LYS A 39 -1.58 -0.16 -19.29
C LYS A 39 -1.78 1.05 -20.21
N GLY A 40 -1.01 2.12 -20.01
CA GLY A 40 -1.05 3.36 -20.80
C GLY A 40 -2.05 4.42 -20.31
N GLN A 41 -2.88 4.12 -19.31
CA GLN A 41 -3.82 5.07 -18.72
C GLN A 41 -3.11 6.09 -17.81
N GLU A 42 -1.99 5.69 -17.21
CA GLU A 42 -1.17 6.51 -16.34
C GLU A 42 -0.67 7.80 -17.02
N ILE A 43 -0.35 7.74 -18.32
CA ILE A 43 0.16 8.87 -19.11
C ILE A 43 -0.86 10.01 -19.21
N LEU A 44 -2.15 9.66 -19.19
CA LEU A 44 -3.24 10.62 -19.35
C LEU A 44 -3.69 11.26 -18.04
N ASN A 45 -3.16 10.82 -16.89
CA ASN A 45 -3.68 11.19 -15.58
C ASN A 45 -2.58 11.63 -14.59
N PRO A 46 -1.78 12.67 -14.90
CA PRO A 46 -0.68 13.13 -14.04
C PRO A 46 -1.13 13.51 -12.63
N LYS A 47 -2.31 14.14 -12.49
CA LYS A 47 -2.89 14.49 -11.17
C LYS A 47 -3.16 13.27 -10.30
N LEU A 48 -3.59 12.16 -10.89
CA LEU A 48 -3.85 10.93 -10.14
C LEU A 48 -2.54 10.29 -9.68
N ILE A 49 -1.45 10.44 -10.44
CA ILE A 49 -0.11 10.02 -10.02
C ILE A 49 0.34 10.80 -8.78
N GLU A 50 0.17 12.13 -8.76
CA GLU A 50 0.48 12.96 -7.59
C GLU A 50 -0.33 12.59 -6.34
N ILE A 51 -1.59 12.18 -6.52
CA ILE A 51 -2.41 11.66 -5.42
C ILE A 51 -1.90 10.27 -4.99
N GLY A 52 -1.54 9.42 -5.95
CA GLY A 52 -0.95 8.11 -5.72
C GLY A 52 0.31 8.16 -4.86
N GLU A 53 1.21 9.13 -5.12
CA GLU A 53 2.40 9.40 -4.29
C GLU A 53 2.03 9.63 -2.82
N LYS A 54 1.02 10.46 -2.57
CA LYS A 54 0.54 10.75 -1.22
C LYS A 54 -0.08 9.51 -0.57
N ILE A 55 -0.77 8.68 -1.34
CA ILE A 55 -1.33 7.41 -0.85
C ILE A 55 -0.21 6.45 -0.45
N VAL A 56 0.78 6.22 -1.30
CA VAL A 56 1.85 5.23 -1.01
C VAL A 56 2.74 5.64 0.16
N SER A 57 2.94 6.95 0.39
CA SER A 57 3.68 7.44 1.56
C SER A 57 3.02 7.02 2.90
N LYS A 58 1.70 6.83 2.90
CA LYS A 58 0.94 6.38 4.08
C LYS A 58 1.10 4.87 4.33
N CYS A 59 1.45 4.10 3.31
CA CYS A 59 1.62 2.64 3.39
C CYS A 59 2.95 2.20 4.04
N LYS A 60 3.87 3.13 4.34
CA LYS A 60 5.14 2.87 5.06
C LYS A 60 5.95 1.70 4.52
N GLY A 61 5.96 1.50 3.20
CA GLY A 61 6.70 0.44 2.53
C GLY A 61 6.06 -0.95 2.58
N VAL A 62 4.83 -1.12 3.09
CA VAL A 62 4.15 -2.42 3.18
C VAL A 62 3.61 -2.84 1.80
N PRO A 63 4.17 -3.87 1.13
CA PRO A 63 3.80 -4.20 -0.25
C PRO A 63 2.34 -4.63 -0.41
N LEU A 64 1.79 -5.31 0.60
CA LEU A 64 0.41 -5.78 0.59
C LEU A 64 -0.59 -4.61 0.66
N ALA A 65 -0.34 -3.62 1.51
CA ALA A 65 -1.11 -2.39 1.60
C ALA A 65 -1.15 -1.67 0.25
N VAL A 66 0.04 -1.45 -0.33
CA VAL A 66 0.23 -0.79 -1.62
C VAL A 66 -0.55 -1.49 -2.73
N ARG A 67 -0.41 -2.81 -2.85
CA ARG A 67 -1.14 -3.60 -3.86
C ARG A 67 -2.66 -3.51 -3.65
N THR A 68 -3.11 -3.60 -2.41
CA THR A 68 -4.54 -3.58 -2.08
C THR A 68 -5.18 -2.27 -2.50
N LEU A 69 -4.55 -1.14 -2.17
CA LEU A 69 -5.06 0.19 -2.56
C LEU A 69 -4.96 0.42 -4.06
N GLY A 70 -3.89 -0.05 -4.72
CA GLY A 70 -3.77 0.01 -6.17
C GLY A 70 -4.93 -0.74 -6.85
N CYS A 71 -5.20 -1.97 -6.44
CA CYS A 71 -6.34 -2.75 -6.94
C CYS A 71 -7.68 -2.08 -6.66
N MET A 72 -7.86 -1.45 -5.50
CA MET A 72 -9.09 -0.75 -5.14
C MET A 72 -9.37 0.45 -6.05
N LEU A 73 -8.33 1.14 -6.50
CA LEU A 73 -8.41 2.28 -7.42
C LEU A 73 -8.27 1.87 -8.90
N TYR A 74 -8.26 0.58 -9.20
CA TYR A 74 -8.04 0.08 -10.56
C TYR A 74 -9.02 0.69 -11.57
N SER A 75 -8.46 1.30 -12.62
CA SER A 75 -9.19 1.90 -13.73
C SER A 75 -10.10 3.08 -13.35
N LYS A 76 -9.99 3.62 -12.12
CA LYS A 76 -10.74 4.79 -11.67
C LYS A 76 -10.06 6.07 -12.14
N SER A 77 -10.80 6.90 -12.89
CA SER A 77 -10.32 8.19 -13.40
C SER A 77 -10.88 9.40 -12.63
N ASP A 78 -11.85 9.20 -11.73
CA ASP A 78 -12.38 10.30 -10.92
C ASP A 78 -11.41 10.63 -9.78
N GLU A 79 -10.89 11.86 -9.81
CA GLU A 79 -10.00 12.39 -8.77
C GLU A 79 -10.60 12.27 -7.38
N ARG A 80 -11.93 12.44 -7.24
CA ARG A 80 -12.62 12.38 -5.94
C ARG A 80 -12.54 11.01 -5.30
N GLU A 81 -12.57 9.93 -6.09
CA GLU A 81 -12.39 8.57 -5.56
C GLU A 81 -10.99 8.41 -4.96
N TRP A 82 -9.97 8.91 -5.64
CA TRP A 82 -8.58 8.87 -5.17
C TRP A 82 -8.36 9.72 -3.90
N LEU A 83 -8.93 10.94 -3.88
CA LEU A 83 -8.89 11.81 -2.70
C LEU A 83 -9.59 11.16 -1.51
N SER A 84 -10.72 10.49 -1.72
CA SER A 84 -11.45 9.79 -0.65
C SER A 84 -10.62 8.69 0.01
N VAL A 85 -9.76 8.02 -0.77
CA VAL A 85 -8.82 7.01 -0.26
C VAL A 85 -7.67 7.67 0.47
N ARG A 86 -7.09 8.73 -0.08
CA ARG A 86 -5.98 9.47 0.53
C ARG A 86 -6.34 10.09 1.89
N ASP A 87 -7.53 10.66 1.97
CA ASP A 87 -8.00 11.46 3.11
C ASP A 87 -8.88 10.65 4.07
N ASN A 88 -8.99 9.33 3.85
CA ASN A 88 -9.82 8.45 4.67
C ASN A 88 -9.41 8.46 6.16
N GLU A 89 -10.38 8.49 7.05
CA GLU A 89 -10.16 8.46 8.50
C GLU A 89 -9.48 7.16 8.98
N ILE A 90 -9.50 6.08 8.19
CA ILE A 90 -8.78 4.82 8.48
C ILE A 90 -7.29 5.05 8.72
N TRP A 91 -6.70 6.08 8.10
CA TRP A 91 -5.30 6.45 8.30
C TRP A 91 -5.00 7.01 9.69
N LYS A 92 -6.03 7.48 10.42
CA LYS A 92 -5.90 8.02 11.78
C LYS A 92 -6.19 6.96 12.85
N LEU A 93 -6.71 5.80 12.46
CA LEU A 93 -6.91 4.70 13.40
C LEU A 93 -5.53 4.15 13.79
N GLU A 94 -5.25 4.07 15.09
CA GLU A 94 -4.11 3.31 15.59
C GLU A 94 -4.29 1.85 15.18
N GLN A 95 -3.54 1.43 14.17
CA GLN A 95 -3.62 0.05 13.69
C GLN A 95 -3.00 -0.87 14.73
N LYS A 96 -3.85 -1.50 15.55
CA LYS A 96 -3.48 -2.61 16.41
C LYS A 96 -3.09 -3.79 15.53
N ASP A 97 -1.78 -4.03 15.38
CA ASP A 97 -1.00 -5.19 14.87
C ASP A 97 -1.52 -6.11 13.73
N ASN A 98 -2.76 -5.99 13.27
CA ASN A 98 -3.42 -6.84 12.26
C ASN A 98 -4.11 -6.02 11.15
N GLY A 99 -3.87 -4.71 11.11
CA GLY A 99 -4.42 -3.86 10.06
C GLY A 99 -3.64 -4.00 8.75
N ILE A 100 -4.35 -3.99 7.61
CA ILE A 100 -3.76 -4.17 6.28
C ILE A 100 -3.00 -2.91 5.80
N LEU A 101 -3.18 -1.76 6.48
CA LEU A 101 -2.67 -0.45 6.05
C LEU A 101 -1.64 0.16 7.01
#